data_AF-A0A928GNR4-F1
#
_entry.id   AF-A0A928GNR4-F1
#
_cell.length_a   1.000
_cell.length_b   1.000
_cell.length_c   1.000
_cell.angle_alpha   90.00
_cell.angle_beta   90.00
_cell.angle_gamma   90.00
#
_symmetry.space_group_name_H-M   'P 1'
#
loop_
_entity.id
_entity.type
_entity.pdbx_description
1 polymer ?
#
loop_
_entity_poly.entity_id
_entity_poly.type
_entity_poly.pdbx_seq_one_letter_code
_entity_poly.pdbx_strand_id
1 'polypeptide(L)'
;MDLNEIQTLINDGSIEKAHCALDEYIKAHPDSDMAYFLLGNIHRRREDWQSAINAFQKAADLNPDSPAKTAKENIYKILDFFNKDLFNQ
;
A
#
# COMPACT_ATOMS: atom_id res chain seq x y z
N MET A 1 14.20 12.28 -2.96
CA MET A 1 13.89 11.15 -3.86
C MET A 1 12.51 11.34 -4.41
N ASP A 2 12.31 11.07 -5.69
CA ASP A 2 10.99 11.07 -6.32
C ASP A 2 10.37 9.66 -6.37
N LEU A 3 9.08 9.59 -6.70
CA LEU A 3 8.32 8.33 -6.68
C LEU A 3 8.89 7.27 -7.63
N ASN A 4 9.57 7.66 -8.71
CA ASN A 4 10.18 6.73 -9.65
C ASN A 4 11.39 6.01 -9.03
N GLU A 5 12.22 6.74 -8.30
CA GLU A 5 13.35 6.17 -7.55
C GLU A 5 12.85 5.23 -6.45
N ILE A 6 11.81 5.64 -5.72
CA ILE A 6 11.20 4.81 -4.66
C ILE A 6 10.62 3.53 -5.28
N GLN A 7 9.90 3.64 -6.39
CA GLN A 7 9.36 2.48 -7.10
C GLN A 7 10.46 1.53 -7.58
N THR A 8 11.61 2.07 -7.99
CA THR A 8 12.79 1.27 -8.35
C THR A 8 13.31 0.50 -7.15
N LEU A 9 13.43 1.13 -5.96
CA LEU A 9 13.84 0.45 -4.73
C LEU A 9 12.86 -0.67 -4.33
N ILE A 10 11.55 -0.46 -4.51
CA ILE A 10 10.55 -1.50 -4.26
C ILE A 10 10.76 -2.70 -5.19
N ASN A 11 11.05 -2.44 -6.47
CA ASN A 11 11.26 -3.48 -7.46
C ASN A 11 12.57 -4.25 -7.25
N ASP A 12 13.61 -3.55 -6.80
CA ASP A 12 14.91 -4.10 -6.44
C ASP A 12 14.87 -4.96 -5.15
N GLY A 13 13.77 -4.91 -4.39
CA GLY A 13 13.64 -5.63 -3.11
C GLY A 13 14.28 -4.90 -1.93
N SER A 14 14.79 -3.68 -2.15
CA SER A 14 15.29 -2.76 -1.14
C SER A 14 14.13 -2.12 -0.34
N ILE A 15 13.26 -2.94 0.26
CA ILE A 15 11.97 -2.53 0.86
C ILE A 15 12.17 -1.55 2.02
N GLU A 16 13.17 -1.76 2.88
CA GLU A 16 13.42 -0.84 4.01
C GLU A 16 13.80 0.57 3.54
N LYS A 17 14.68 0.67 2.54
CA LYS A 17 15.08 1.96 1.97
C LYS A 17 13.90 2.64 1.27
N ALA A 18 13.12 1.87 0.52
CA ALA A 18 11.91 2.37 -0.14
C ALA A 18 10.93 2.93 0.89
N HIS A 19 10.73 2.22 2.01
CA HIS A 19 9.83 2.64 3.07
C HIS A 19 10.27 3.95 3.72
N CYS A 20 11.56 4.10 4.07
CA CYS A 20 12.08 5.35 4.63
C CYS A 20 11.93 6.52 3.65
N ALA A 21 12.33 6.33 2.38
CA ALA A 21 12.22 7.36 1.36
C ALA A 21 10.76 7.77 1.09
N LEU A 22 9.84 6.80 1.16
CA LEU A 22 8.42 7.04 0.96
C LEU A 22 7.77 7.75 2.15
N ASP A 23 8.18 7.47 3.38
CA ASP A 23 7.73 8.19 4.57
C ASP A 23 8.12 9.67 4.51
N GLU A 24 9.37 9.97 4.10
CA GLU A 24 9.81 11.35 3.86
C GLU A 24 9.03 12.01 2.72
N TYR A 25 8.77 11.28 1.63
CA TYR A 25 8.00 11.79 0.50
C TYR A 25 6.56 12.13 0.91
N ILE A 26 5.89 11.27 1.68
CA ILE A 26 4.52 11.48 2.16
C ILE A 26 4.46 12.68 3.11
N LYS A 27 5.48 12.90 3.95
CA LYS A 27 5.56 14.11 4.80
C LYS A 27 5.60 15.40 3.98
N ALA A 28 6.28 15.37 2.83
CA ALA A 28 6.33 16.51 1.91
C ALA A 28 5.07 16.63 1.02
N HIS A 29 4.45 15.50 0.68
CA HIS A 29 3.33 15.36 -0.26
C HIS A 29 2.19 14.52 0.34
N PRO A 30 1.49 15.03 1.37
CA PRO A 30 0.46 14.28 2.10
C PRO A 30 -0.83 14.05 1.30
N ASP A 31 -0.90 14.61 0.10
CA ASP A 31 -2.00 14.53 -0.87
C ASP A 31 -1.68 13.60 -2.05
N SER A 32 -0.50 12.97 -2.08
CA SER A 32 -0.11 12.07 -3.16
C SER A 32 -0.74 10.68 -3.01
N ASP A 33 -1.79 10.40 -3.77
CA ASP A 33 -2.43 9.08 -3.83
C ASP A 33 -1.44 7.97 -4.21
N MET A 34 -0.58 8.26 -5.19
CA MET A 34 0.46 7.33 -5.65
C MET A 34 1.45 6.98 -4.53
N ALA A 35 1.82 7.93 -3.68
CA ALA A 35 2.70 7.66 -2.55
C ALA A 35 2.07 6.67 -1.56
N TYR A 36 0.80 6.89 -1.19
CA TYR A 36 0.06 5.95 -0.33
C TYR A 36 -0.17 4.59 -1.02
N PHE A 37 -0.34 4.55 -2.34
CA PHE A 37 -0.43 3.31 -3.09
C PHE A 37 0.89 2.50 -3.02
N LEU A 38 2.04 3.15 -3.20
CA LEU A 38 3.35 2.52 -3.04
C LEU A 38 3.56 2.02 -1.61
N LEU A 39 3.08 2.76 -0.60
CA LEU A 39 3.19 2.38 0.81
C LEU A 39 2.36 1.12 1.08
N GLY A 40 1.14 1.07 0.55
CA GLY A 40 0.30 -0.12 0.61
C GLY A 40 0.97 -1.34 -0.03
N ASN A 41 1.64 -1.15 -1.17
CA ASN A 41 2.38 -2.23 -1.83
C ASN A 41 3.59 -2.72 -1.01
N ILE A 42 4.29 -1.82 -0.31
CA ILE A 42 5.38 -2.17 0.61
C ILE A 42 4.84 -3.03 1.76
N HIS A 43 3.78 -2.59 2.44
CA HIS A 43 3.18 -3.37 3.53
C HIS A 43 2.62 -4.70 3.04
N ARG A 44 2.02 -4.73 1.85
CA ARG A 44 1.54 -5.97 1.21
C ARG A 44 2.68 -6.96 0.99
N ARG A 45 3.86 -6.51 0.55
CA ARG A 45 5.05 -7.37 0.38
C ARG A 45 5.61 -7.88 1.70
N ARG A 46 5.38 -7.16 2.80
CA ARG A 46 5.72 -7.58 4.17
C ARG A 46 4.62 -8.44 4.84
N GLU A 47 3.56 -8.78 4.10
CA GLU A 47 2.38 -9.47 4.63
C GLU A 47 1.69 -8.74 5.79
N ASP A 48 1.95 -7.44 5.93
CA ASP A 48 1.28 -6.55 6.87
C ASP A 48 -0.02 -6.05 6.24
N TRP A 49 -1.00 -6.95 6.22
CA TRP A 49 -2.27 -6.74 5.52
C TRP A 49 -3.04 -5.53 6.08
N GLN A 50 -2.98 -5.30 7.39
CA GLN A 50 -3.71 -4.20 8.02
C GLN A 50 -3.13 -2.84 7.61
N SER A 51 -1.80 -2.67 7.68
CA SER A 51 -1.17 -1.43 7.25
C SER A 51 -1.33 -1.22 5.74
N ALA A 52 -1.28 -2.30 4.96
CA ALA A 52 -1.51 -2.23 3.52
C ALA A 52 -2.93 -1.72 3.20
N ILE A 53 -3.96 -2.25 3.87
CA ILE A 53 -5.35 -1.80 3.72
C ILE A 53 -5.48 -0.32 4.08
N ASN A 54 -4.89 0.12 5.20
CA ASN A 54 -4.96 1.52 5.64
C ASN A 54 -4.32 2.46 4.61
N ALA A 55 -3.15 2.11 4.09
CA ALA A 55 -2.47 2.91 3.07
C ALA A 55 -3.26 2.94 1.75
N PHE A 56 -3.78 1.80 1.29
CA PHE A 56 -4.62 1.77 0.09
C PHE A 56 -5.95 2.52 0.27
N GLN A 57 -6.54 2.50 1.46
CA GLN A 57 -7.72 3.29 1.77
C GLN A 57 -7.40 4.78 1.62
N LYS A 58 -6.29 5.25 2.19
CA LYS A 58 -5.89 6.66 2.08
C LYS A 58 -5.65 7.08 0.63
N ALA A 59 -5.01 6.23 -0.17
CA ALA A 59 -4.82 6.47 -1.60
C ALA A 59 -6.18 6.56 -2.34
N ALA A 60 -7.11 5.66 -2.06
CA ALA A 60 -8.44 5.67 -2.66
C ALA A 60 -9.32 6.86 -2.21
N ASP A 61 -9.11 7.36 -0.99
CA ASP A 61 -9.79 8.56 -0.49
C ASP A 61 -9.30 9.84 -1.20
N LEU A 62 -8.01 9.89 -1.55
CA LEU A 62 -7.41 10.99 -2.31
C LEU A 62 -7.77 10.93 -3.79
N ASN A 63 -7.72 9.72 -4.36
CA ASN A 63 -8.03 9.48 -5.76
C ASN A 63 -8.86 8.19 -5.90
N PRO A 64 -10.19 8.30 -6.06
CA PRO A 64 -11.08 7.16 -6.22
C PRO A 64 -10.78 6.29 -7.45
N ASP A 65 -10.16 6.85 -8.49
CA ASP A 65 -9.75 6.16 -9.72
C ASP A 65 -8.37 5.48 -9.58
N SER A 66 -7.71 5.62 -8.42
CA SER A 66 -6.43 4.98 -8.14
C SER A 66 -6.55 3.46 -8.12
N PRO A 67 -5.53 2.71 -8.62
CA PRO A 67 -5.49 1.25 -8.50
C PRO A 67 -5.55 0.73 -7.05
N ALA A 68 -5.36 1.61 -6.06
CA ALA A 68 -5.42 1.32 -4.64
C ALA A 68 -6.74 0.65 -4.21
N LYS A 69 -7.88 1.04 -4.79
CA LYS A 69 -9.17 0.43 -4.45
C LYS A 69 -9.18 -1.06 -4.76
N THR A 70 -8.79 -1.42 -5.98
CA THR A 70 -8.66 -2.81 -6.43
C THR A 70 -7.60 -3.56 -5.62
N ALA A 71 -6.48 -2.92 -5.29
CA ALA A 71 -5.42 -3.53 -4.48
C ALA A 71 -5.92 -3.88 -3.05
N LYS A 72 -6.70 -3.00 -2.44
CA LYS A 72 -7.34 -3.22 -1.13
C LYS A 72 -8.35 -4.37 -1.20
N GLU A 73 -9.21 -4.40 -2.21
CA GLU A 73 -10.17 -5.49 -2.44
C GLU A 73 -9.47 -6.84 -2.62
N ASN A 74 -8.34 -6.87 -3.30
CA ASN A 74 -7.54 -8.09 -3.45
C ASN A 74 -6.99 -8.58 -2.11
N ILE A 75 -6.57 -7.69 -1.21
CA ILE A 75 -6.15 -8.09 0.14
C ILE A 75 -7.33 -8.70 0.91
N TYR A 76 -8.52 -8.08 0.86
CA TYR A 76 -9.69 -8.66 1.51
C TYR A 76 -10.02 -10.06 0.98
N LYS A 77 -9.90 -10.29 -0.34
CA LYS A 77 -10.08 -11.62 -0.92
C LYS A 77 -9.04 -12.63 -0.43
N ILE A 78 -7.78 -12.21 -0.30
CA ILE A 78 -6.71 -13.05 0.26
C ILE A 78 -7.04 -13.42 1.71
N LEU A 79 -7.40 -12.44 2.53
CA LEU A 79 -7.76 -12.65 3.92
C LEU A 79 -9.01 -13.50 4.08
N ASP A 80 -10.04 -13.29 3.25
CA ASP A 80 -11.27 -14.09 3.22
C ASP A 80 -10.99 -15.55 2.84
N PHE A 81 -10.13 -15.77 1.85
CA PHE A 81 -9.70 -17.12 1.45
C PHE A 81 -9.00 -17.87 2.59
N PHE A 82 -8.09 -17.21 3.30
CA PHE A 82 -7.40 -17.80 4.45
C PHE A 82 -8.29 -17.93 5.69
N ASN A 83 -9.30 -17.06 5.82
CA ASN A 83 -10.19 -16.99 6.97
C ASN A 83 -11.65 -17.30 6.61
N LYS A 84 -11.93 -18.47 6.03
CA LYS A 84 -13.31 -19.00 5.94
C LYS A 84 -14.02 -19.10 7.31
N ASP A 85 -13.31 -18.87 8.42
CA ASP A 85 -13.83 -18.79 9.79
C ASP A 85 -14.05 -17.36 10.33
N LEU A 86 -13.65 -16.27 9.64
CA LEU A 86 -13.87 -14.90 10.16
C LEU A 86 -15.28 -14.35 9.91
N PHE A 87 -15.98 -14.86 8.88
CA PHE A 87 -17.32 -14.40 8.48
C PHE A 87 -18.44 -15.42 8.75
N ASN A 88 -18.14 -16.52 9.44
CA ASN A 88 -19.15 -17.42 10.00
C ASN A 88 -19.46 -17.04 11.45
N GLN A 89 -20.30 -16.02 11.63
CA GLN A 89 -21.15 -15.87 12.82
C GLN A 89 -22.57 -15.53 12.39
#